data_AF-A0A945QEH8-F1
#
_entry.id   AF-A0A945QEH8-F1
#
_cell.length_a   1.000
_cell.length_b   1.000
_cell.length_c   1.000
_cell.angle_alpha   90.00
_cell.angle_beta   90.00
_cell.angle_gamma   90.00
#
_symmetry.space_group_name_H-M   'P 1'
#
loop_
_entity.id
_entity.type
_entity.pdbx_description
1 polymer ?
#
loop_
_entity_poly.entity_id
_entity_poly.type
_entity_poly.pdbx_seq_one_letter_code
_entity_poly.pdbx_strand_id
1 'polypeptide(L)' 'MKKNDGQTVASISFNDNRSLSLDVESVTNIELGPPMDAGDGDHWFVELIVRTEIGSVALQLLSDDPEKLRLKEHG' A
#
# COMPACT_ATOMS: atom_id res chain seq x y z
N MET A 1 -23.23 -20.00 17.15
CA MET A 1 -22.19 -18.96 17.21
C MET A 1 -21.44 -18.96 15.88
N LYS A 2 -21.45 -17.85 15.14
CA LYS A 2 -20.56 -17.68 13.98
C LYS A 2 -19.13 -17.51 14.52
N LYS A 3 -18.18 -18.32 14.06
CA LYS A 3 -16.77 -18.04 14.30
C LYS A 3 -16.43 -16.74 13.58
N ASN A 4 -16.05 -15.71 14.32
CA ASN A 4 -15.20 -14.67 13.76
C ASN A 4 -13.81 -15.28 13.69
N ASP A 5 -13.50 -15.92 12.57
CA ASP A 5 -12.13 -16.29 12.25
C ASP A 5 -11.35 -14.98 12.18
N GLY A 6 -10.51 -14.73 13.20
CA GLY A 6 -9.77 -13.48 13.33
C GLY A 6 -9.07 -13.15 12.02
N GLN A 7 -9.41 -11.99 11.46
CA GLN A 7 -8.82 -11.49 10.23
C GLN A 7 -7.31 -11.44 10.42
N THR A 8 -6.57 -12.28 9.69
CA THR A 8 -5.11 -12.28 9.76
C THR A 8 -4.62 -11.01 9.10
N VAL A 9 -4.26 -10.02 9.92
CA VAL A 9 -3.65 -8.77 9.48
C VAL A 9 -2.20 -8.83 9.89
N ALA A 10 -1.30 -8.96 8.91
CA ALA A 10 0.12 -8.73 9.12
C ALA A 10 0.39 -7.24 8.90
N SER A 11 1.01 -6.58 9.88
CA SER A 11 1.54 -5.22 9.73
C SER A 11 3.05 -5.28 9.73
N ILE A 12 3.67 -4.67 8.72
CA ILE A 12 5.12 -4.50 8.61
C ILE A 12 5.37 -3.00 8.64
N SER A 13 6.21 -2.55 9.55
CA SER A 13 6.62 -1.15 9.66
C SER A 13 8.14 -1.07 9.68
N PHE A 14 8.68 -0.10 8.95
CA PHE A 14 10.11 0.18 8.92
C PHE A 14 10.38 1.48 9.69
N ASN A 15 11.50 1.53 10.41
CA ASN A 15 11.93 2.75 11.12
C ASN A 15 12.70 3.71 10.19
N ASP A 16 12.98 3.28 8.96
CA ASP A 16 13.72 3.99 7.93
C ASP A 16 13.26 3.52 6.54
N ASN A 17 13.73 4.18 5.49
CA ASN A 17 13.40 3.81 4.12
C ASN A 17 13.96 2.42 3.78
N ARG A 18 13.08 1.47 3.46
CA ARG A 18 13.42 0.10 3.11
C ARG A 18 12.65 -0.38 1.89
N SER A 19 13.24 -1.35 1.21
CA SER A 19 12.56 -2.09 0.16
C SER A 19 11.68 -3.17 0.77
N LEU A 20 10.42 -3.22 0.35
CA LEU A 20 9.54 -4.36 0.57
C LEU A 20 9.46 -5.15 -0.75
N SER A 21 9.75 -6.45 -0.68
CA SER A 21 9.53 -7.39 -1.79
C SER A 21 8.40 -8.33 -1.41
N LEU A 22 7.42 -8.49 -2.29
CA LEU A 22 6.25 -9.35 -2.06
C LEU A 22 5.99 -10.19 -3.30
N ASP A 23 5.90 -11.50 -3.14
CA ASP A 23 5.43 -12.41 -4.18
C ASP A 23 3.91 -12.57 -4.03
N VAL A 24 3.16 -12.24 -5.07
CA VAL A 24 1.69 -12.30 -5.08
C VAL A 24 1.22 -13.16 -6.25
N GLU A 25 0.40 -14.17 -5.95
CA GLU A 25 -0.16 -15.08 -6.96
C GLU A 25 -1.52 -14.59 -7.49
N SER A 26 -1.87 -15.04 -8.69
CA SER A 26 -3.15 -14.74 -9.36
C SER A 26 -3.48 -13.24 -9.43
N VAL A 27 -2.48 -12.39 -9.69
CA VAL A 27 -2.67 -10.94 -9.83
C VAL A 27 -3.53 -10.63 -11.05
N THR A 28 -4.61 -9.89 -10.83
CA THR A 28 -5.54 -9.44 -11.87
C THR A 28 -5.39 -7.96 -12.18
N ASN A 29 -5.01 -7.13 -11.19
CA ASN A 29 -4.73 -5.71 -11.41
C ASN A 29 -3.77 -5.13 -10.37
N ILE A 30 -3.06 -4.07 -10.74
CA ILE A 30 -2.25 -3.26 -9.83
C ILE A 30 -2.64 -1.79 -10.03
N GLU A 31 -3.10 -1.14 -8.97
CA GLU A 31 -3.58 0.25 -8.98
C GLU A 31 -2.82 1.07 -7.93
N LEU A 32 -2.41 2.28 -8.29
CA LEU A 32 -1.86 3.26 -7.35
C LEU A 32 -2.74 4.50 -7.35
N GLY A 33 -3.19 4.91 -6.17
CA GLY A 33 -3.90 6.18 -5.99
C GLY A 33 -2.97 7.39 -6.09
N PRO A 34 -3.51 8.60 -6.34
CA PRO A 34 -2.72 9.82 -6.23
C PRO A 34 -2.28 10.05 -4.78
N PRO A 35 -1.16 10.76 -4.53
CA PRO A 35 -0.79 11.19 -3.18
C PRO A 35 -1.89 12.02 -2.52
N MET A 36 -2.19 11.69 -1.26
CA MET A 36 -3.19 12.35 -0.43
C MET A 36 -2.54 12.87 0.86
N ASP A 37 -2.95 14.05 1.32
CA ASP A 37 -2.56 14.59 2.62
C ASP A 37 -3.10 13.67 3.74
N ALA A 38 -2.26 13.33 4.72
CA ALA A 38 -2.61 12.46 5.83
C ALA A 38 -3.50 13.14 6.90
N GLY A 39 -3.78 14.44 6.73
CA GLY A 39 -4.61 15.26 7.60
C GLY A 39 -3.81 16.09 8.61
N ASP A 40 -2.49 16.06 8.57
CA ASP A 40 -1.59 16.82 9.46
C ASP A 40 -0.77 17.90 8.74
N GLY A 41 -0.86 17.98 7.41
CA GLY A 41 -0.15 18.98 6.59
C GLY A 41 1.34 18.72 6.39
N ASP A 42 1.90 17.71 7.06
CA ASP A 42 3.33 17.37 7.01
C ASP A 42 3.58 15.99 6.38
N HIS A 43 2.56 15.12 6.35
CA HIS A 43 2.67 13.78 5.79
C HIS A 43 1.66 13.54 4.69
N TRP A 44 2.09 12.69 3.76
CA TRP A 44 1.36 12.28 2.57
C TRP A 44 1.36 10.76 2.48
N PHE A 45 0.29 10.20 1.93
CA PHE A 45 0.23 8.78 1.64
C PHE A 45 -0.28 8.47 0.24
N VAL A 46 0.10 7.31 -0.28
CA VAL A 46 -0.54 6.67 -1.42
C VAL A 46 -0.99 5.28 -1.02
N GLU A 47 -2.09 4.83 -1.63
CA GLU A 47 -2.54 3.46 -1.53
C GLU A 47 -2.18 2.70 -2.82
N LEU A 48 -1.41 1.62 -2.67
CA LEU A 48 -1.14 0.64 -3.70
C LEU A 48 -2.04 -0.57 -3.44
N ILE A 49 -2.93 -0.86 -4.39
CA ILE A 49 -3.84 -2.01 -4.34
C ILE A 49 -3.41 -3.02 -5.40
N VAL A 50 -3.03 -4.22 -4.96
CA VAL A 50 -2.84 -5.38 -5.82
C VAL A 50 -4.07 -6.26 -5.69
N ARG A 51 -4.86 -6.35 -6.77
CA ARG A 51 -6.06 -7.21 -6.84
C ARG A 51 -5.64 -8.60 -7.31
N THR A 52 -6.20 -9.63 -6.69
CA THR A 52 -6.01 -11.03 -7.08
C THR A 52 -7.35 -11.72 -7.30
N GLU A 53 -7.35 -12.93 -7.84
CA GLU A 53 -8.58 -13.73 -8.02
C GLU A 53 -9.30 -14.05 -6.70
N ILE A 54 -8.57 -14.05 -5.57
CA ILE A 54 -9.08 -14.48 -4.26
C ILE A 54 -9.21 -13.34 -3.25
N GLY A 55 -8.78 -12.12 -3.59
CA GLY A 55 -8.80 -10.99 -2.66
C GLY A 55 -7.98 -9.80 -3.14
N SER A 56 -7.45 -9.03 -2.19
CA SER A 56 -6.59 -7.88 -2.50
C SER A 56 -5.54 -7.69 -1.41
N VAL A 57 -4.37 -7.23 -1.83
CA VAL A 57 -3.33 -6.71 -0.94
C VAL A 57 -3.35 -5.20 -1.06
N ALA A 58 -3.54 -4.50 0.05
CA ALA A 58 -3.48 -3.05 0.12
C ALA A 58 -2.23 -2.63 0.91
N LEU A 59 -1.44 -1.73 0.33
CA LEU A 59 -0.25 -1.16 0.95
C LEU A 59 -0.45 0.36 1.07
N GLN A 60 -0.33 0.88 2.28
CA GLN A 60 -0.27 2.31 2.53
C GLN A 60 1.20 2.73 2.66
N LEU A 61 1.65 3.58 1.74
CA LEU A 61 3.00 4.12 1.73
C LEU A 61 2.95 5.57 2.22
N LEU A 62 3.73 5.90 3.24
CA LEU A 62 3.77 7.22 3.87
C LEU A 62 5.07 7.96 3.52
N SER A 63 5.00 9.26 3.32
CA SER A 63 6.16 10.13 3.13
C SER A 63 5.90 11.55 3.64
N ASP A 64 6.98 12.27 3.94
CA ASP A 64 7.02 13.70 4.24
C ASP A 64 6.99 14.58 2.97
N ASP A 65 7.01 13.99 1.77
CA ASP A 65 7.07 14.69 0.50
C ASP A 65 6.22 13.97 -0.56
N PRO A 66 5.16 14.60 -1.11
CA PRO A 66 4.27 13.98 -2.09
C PRO A 66 4.98 13.60 -3.39
N GLU A 67 6.06 14.27 -3.78
CA GLU A 67 6.80 13.96 -5.00
C GLU A 67 7.54 12.62 -4.90
N LYS A 68 7.88 12.18 -3.68
CA LYS A 68 8.48 10.85 -3.43
C LYS A 68 7.49 9.70 -3.65
N LEU A 69 6.19 10.00 -3.63
CA LEU A 69 5.11 9.03 -3.78
C LEU A 69 4.57 8.94 -5.22
N ARG A 70 5.08 9.76 -6.14
CA ARG A 70 4.65 9.76 -7.54
C ARG A 70 5.40 8.69 -8.35
N LEU A 71 4.66 7.97 -9.19
CA LEU A 71 5.25 7.17 -10.26
C LEU A 71 5.94 8.11 -11.25
N LYS A 72 7.24 7.93 -11.45
CA LYS A 72 7.92 8.53 -12.59
C LYS A 72 7.48 7.77 -13.84
N GLU A 73 6.87 8.48 -14.78
CA GLU A 73 6.69 7.93 -16.13
C GLU A 73 8.09 7.68 -16.71
N HIS A 74 8.41 6.41 -16.94
CA HIS A 74 9.54 6.07 -17.79
C HIS A 74 9.07 6.23 -19.24
N GLY A 75 9.44 7.36 -19.85
CA GLY A 75 9.34 7.57 -21.30
C GLY A 75 10.32 6.72 -22.08
#